data_AF-A0A0F6W684-F1
#
_entry.id   AF-A0A0F6W684-F1
#
_cell.length_a   1.000
_cell.length_b   1.000
_cell.length_c   1.000
_cell.angle_alpha   90.00
_cell.angle_beta   90.00
_cell.angle_gamma   90.00
#
_symmetry.space_group_name_H-M   'P 1'
#
loop_
_entity.id
_entity.type
_entity.pdbx_description
1 polymer ?
#
loop_
_entity_poly.entity_id
_entity_poly.type
_entity_poly.pdbx_seq_one_letter_code
_entity_poly.pdbx_strand_id
1 'polypeptide(L)'
;MTRATFGDLMSSLRTILTLVAMCVGCGQAGAPPLEEPCEPDADFVATLQRQRARALEDTCFRDAEDTSGCAWVAHEYDPAELAPEMGSSDEAILLVDSLPRLTTAMFRYRARLRGYHRVGPDGTIAPAAHTWRLPAALHETLESLRRPYSVPAAWLEPVADALYESYGSILLDDVGHGGFVFATLAEPTSRHPIVLLDGLDFTDFAPELFCAPASDTTVTARLEARTRVVAASLRALIRTSGVRYVSYSAGWSLPVMRTTWDAFCSGEPPSDAVMRERLATFAPIAEVLFATEGVIAAHAGDASENSLDFPFDQRSDVYPNRVRVGFFTALDSGLDALGRGASSELEAWPGPTSADVWLNSGVLRERPFPFNDTPLETIDGFGTSVAPVTSTTTSWITPLALARLIHLRESAHAGAPFDDALVRALLDELTPAACGPGGDERCRFQDPLRHRQIEAARAACAPARRG
;
A
#
# COMPACT_ATOMS: atom_id res chain seq x y z
N MET A 1 -29.82 -6.96 79.81
CA MET A 1 -30.10 -8.24 80.48
C MET A 1 -29.34 -9.33 79.76
N THR A 2 -28.46 -9.97 80.52
CA THR A 2 -27.62 -11.13 80.24
C THR A 2 -28.26 -12.22 79.38
N ARG A 3 -27.52 -12.72 78.38
CA ARG A 3 -27.01 -14.11 78.34
C ARG A 3 -26.04 -14.34 77.19
N ALA A 4 -24.90 -14.89 77.55
CA ALA A 4 -23.85 -15.40 76.68
C ALA A 4 -24.14 -16.85 76.26
N THR A 5 -23.56 -17.27 75.14
CA THR A 5 -23.03 -18.63 74.98
C THR A 5 -21.70 -18.57 74.22
N PHE A 6 -20.68 -19.04 74.91
CA PHE A 6 -19.33 -19.37 74.48
C PHE A 6 -19.35 -20.71 73.72
N GLY A 7 -18.44 -20.90 72.76
CA GLY A 7 -18.30 -22.15 72.01
C GLY A 7 -16.97 -22.25 71.26
N ASP A 8 -15.91 -22.34 72.06
CA ASP A 8 -14.63 -23.02 71.88
C ASP A 8 -13.70 -22.86 70.65
N LEU A 9 -12.47 -22.58 71.06
CA LEU A 9 -11.19 -22.58 70.38
C LEU A 9 -10.54 -23.98 70.44
N MET A 10 -9.71 -24.24 69.43
CA MET A 10 -8.55 -25.16 69.39
C MET A 10 -8.69 -26.49 68.65
N SER A 11 -7.88 -26.62 67.59
CA SER A 11 -6.85 -27.66 67.41
C SER A 11 -6.80 -28.22 65.97
N SER A 12 -5.70 -27.86 65.30
CA SER A 12 -4.80 -28.75 64.55
C SER A 12 -5.28 -29.49 63.28
N LEU A 13 -4.52 -29.21 62.20
CA LEU A 13 -3.97 -30.15 61.20
C LEU A 13 -4.94 -31.07 60.42
N ARG A 14 -5.11 -30.79 59.11
CA ARG A 14 -4.61 -31.62 57.98
C ARG A 14 -5.25 -31.21 56.65
N THR A 15 -4.39 -30.84 55.70
CA THR A 15 -4.32 -31.37 54.34
C THR A 15 -5.64 -31.60 53.58
N ILE A 16 -6.00 -30.68 52.67
CA ILE A 16 -6.40 -31.02 51.29
C ILE A 16 -5.83 -29.92 50.38
N LEU A 17 -4.75 -30.29 49.69
CA LEU A 17 -4.13 -29.55 48.60
C LEU A 17 -4.97 -29.85 47.34
N THR A 18 -5.91 -28.97 46.98
CA THR A 18 -6.58 -29.07 45.67
C THR A 18 -5.76 -28.29 44.65
N LEU A 19 -5.05 -29.03 43.81
CA LEU A 19 -4.44 -28.53 42.57
C LEU A 19 -5.53 -27.86 41.73
N VAL A 20 -5.50 -26.53 41.63
CA VAL A 20 -6.01 -25.82 40.46
C VAL A 20 -4.86 -25.81 39.46
N ALA A 21 -4.90 -26.73 38.50
CA ALA A 21 -3.99 -26.75 37.37
C ALA A 21 -4.25 -25.50 36.53
N MET A 22 -3.39 -24.49 36.71
CA MET A 22 -3.22 -23.43 35.73
C MET A 22 -2.71 -24.06 34.45
N CYS A 23 -3.60 -24.21 33.46
CA CYS A 23 -3.20 -24.40 32.08
C CYS A 23 -2.59 -23.08 31.59
N VAL A 24 -1.32 -22.85 31.93
CA VAL A 24 -0.46 -21.95 31.18
C VAL A 24 -0.26 -22.65 29.84
N GLY A 25 -1.07 -22.29 28.86
CA GLY A 25 -0.80 -22.63 27.48
C GLY A 25 0.53 -21.97 27.12
N CYS A 26 1.60 -22.75 27.09
CA CYS A 26 2.77 -22.40 26.32
C CYS A 26 2.28 -22.21 24.88
N GLY A 27 2.10 -20.96 24.47
CA GLY A 27 2.00 -20.63 23.06
C GLY A 27 3.20 -21.28 22.39
N GLN A 28 2.93 -22.20 21.46
CA GLN A 28 3.96 -22.69 20.57
C GLN A 28 4.59 -21.45 19.94
N ALA A 29 5.83 -21.15 20.33
CA ALA A 29 6.66 -20.24 19.58
C ALA A 29 6.62 -20.77 18.15
N GLY A 30 6.04 -19.98 17.23
CA GLY A 30 6.01 -20.32 15.82
C GLY A 30 7.43 -20.67 15.38
N ALA A 31 7.54 -21.58 14.42
CA ALA A 31 8.83 -21.84 13.80
C ALA A 31 9.49 -20.51 13.43
N PRO A 32 10.80 -20.33 13.68
CA PRO A 32 11.47 -19.11 13.26
C PRO A 32 11.21 -18.90 11.76
N PRO A 33 10.93 -17.67 11.32
CA PRO A 33 10.69 -17.41 9.90
C PRO A 33 11.86 -17.96 9.09
N LEU A 34 11.55 -18.64 7.97
CA LEU A 34 12.59 -19.16 7.08
C LEU A 34 13.55 -18.04 6.69
N GLU A 35 14.85 -18.32 6.78
CA GLU A 35 15.87 -17.39 6.32
C GLU A 35 15.75 -17.28 4.79
N GLU A 36 15.39 -16.09 4.30
CA GLU A 36 15.20 -15.85 2.86
C GLU A 36 16.56 -15.90 2.16
N PRO A 37 16.72 -16.69 1.08
CA PRO A 37 17.97 -16.76 0.36
C PRO A 37 18.31 -15.41 -0.28
N CYS A 38 19.60 -15.19 -0.44
CA CYS A 38 20.17 -13.94 -0.95
C CYS A 38 20.42 -13.93 -2.45
N GLU A 39 20.46 -15.12 -3.04
CA GLU A 39 20.68 -15.36 -4.46
C GLU A 39 19.81 -16.56 -4.89
N PRO A 40 19.41 -16.62 -6.17
CA PRO A 40 18.70 -17.78 -6.70
C PRO A 40 19.61 -19.02 -6.68
N ASP A 41 19.10 -20.14 -6.16
CA ASP A 41 19.81 -21.41 -6.25
C ASP A 41 19.89 -21.95 -7.69
N ALA A 42 20.77 -22.92 -7.93
CA ALA A 42 21.01 -23.48 -9.26
C ALA A 42 19.75 -24.11 -9.90
N ASP A 43 18.87 -24.70 -9.09
CA ASP A 43 17.62 -25.31 -9.55
C ASP A 43 16.63 -24.23 -10.00
N PHE A 44 16.60 -23.09 -9.30
CA PHE A 44 15.80 -21.94 -9.68
C PHE A 44 16.34 -21.29 -10.94
N VAL A 45 17.65 -21.09 -11.06
CA VAL A 45 18.27 -20.60 -12.31
C VAL A 45 17.94 -21.51 -13.48
N ALA A 46 18.02 -22.83 -13.32
CA ALA A 46 17.63 -23.78 -14.35
C ALA A 46 16.12 -23.68 -14.69
N THR A 47 15.28 -23.38 -13.70
CA THR A 47 13.85 -23.11 -13.91
C THR A 47 13.63 -21.86 -14.75
N LEU A 48 14.32 -20.76 -14.47
CA LEU A 48 14.25 -19.52 -15.25
C LEU A 48 14.59 -19.77 -16.72
N GLN A 49 15.66 -20.53 -17.00
CA GLN A 49 16.07 -20.85 -18.37
C GLN A 49 15.02 -21.69 -19.12
N ARG A 50 14.40 -22.67 -18.44
CA ARG A 50 13.32 -23.46 -19.05
C ARG A 50 12.09 -22.61 -19.37
N GLN A 51 11.68 -21.72 -18.44
CA GLN A 51 10.51 -20.88 -18.68
C GLN A 51 10.76 -19.81 -19.76
N ARG A 52 11.99 -19.27 -19.83
CA ARG A 52 12.41 -18.40 -20.93
C ARG A 52 12.24 -19.08 -22.28
N ALA A 53 12.75 -20.30 -22.43
CA ALA A 53 12.60 -21.07 -23.68
C ALA A 53 11.12 -21.33 -24.00
N ARG A 54 10.35 -21.75 -23.01
CA ARG A 54 8.92 -22.02 -23.15
C ARG A 54 8.12 -20.81 -23.62
N ALA A 55 8.38 -19.63 -23.07
CA ALA A 55 7.71 -18.41 -23.49
C ALA A 55 7.95 -18.14 -24.98
N LEU A 56 9.20 -18.21 -25.43
CA LEU A 56 9.59 -18.00 -26.83
C LEU A 56 9.05 -19.07 -27.80
N GLU A 57 8.70 -20.26 -27.29
CA GLU A 57 8.08 -21.33 -28.06
C GLU A 57 6.56 -21.11 -28.26
N ASP A 58 5.91 -20.25 -27.47
CA ASP A 58 4.48 -19.92 -27.62
C ASP A 58 4.24 -18.91 -28.76
N THR A 59 4.45 -19.41 -29.97
CA THR A 59 4.27 -18.66 -31.22
C THR A 59 2.82 -18.21 -31.45
N CYS A 60 1.83 -18.82 -30.78
CA CYS A 60 0.43 -18.44 -30.96
C CYS A 60 0.19 -17.01 -30.49
N PHE A 61 0.73 -16.64 -29.34
CA PHE A 61 0.58 -15.28 -28.80
C PHE A 61 1.59 -14.28 -29.36
N ARG A 62 2.77 -14.77 -29.78
CA ARG A 62 3.82 -13.93 -30.37
C ARG A 62 3.50 -13.50 -31.80
N ASP A 63 3.05 -14.43 -32.63
CA ASP A 63 3.04 -14.28 -34.09
C ASP A 63 1.63 -14.12 -34.67
N ALA A 64 0.55 -14.45 -33.93
CA ALA A 64 -0.81 -14.37 -34.44
C ALA A 64 -1.41 -12.95 -34.33
N GLU A 65 -2.07 -12.51 -35.40
CA GLU A 65 -2.87 -11.27 -35.39
C GLU A 65 -4.17 -11.40 -34.57
N ASP A 66 -4.68 -12.64 -34.43
CA ASP A 66 -5.85 -12.96 -33.62
C ASP A 66 -5.52 -14.09 -32.64
N THR A 67 -5.55 -13.76 -31.35
CA THR A 67 -5.25 -14.69 -30.24
C THR A 67 -6.49 -15.39 -29.69
N SER A 68 -7.67 -15.22 -30.31
CA SER A 68 -8.92 -15.84 -29.86
C SER A 68 -8.89 -17.37 -29.94
N GLY A 69 -8.13 -17.94 -30.87
CA GLY A 69 -7.90 -19.38 -31.00
C GLY A 69 -6.74 -19.92 -30.16
N CYS A 70 -5.97 -19.07 -29.47
CA CYS A 70 -4.86 -19.50 -28.64
C CYS A 70 -5.31 -20.11 -27.31
N ALA A 71 -4.41 -20.87 -26.66
CA ALA A 71 -4.73 -21.53 -25.39
C ALA A 71 -4.76 -20.53 -24.23
N TRP A 72 -5.96 -20.27 -23.71
CA TRP A 72 -6.20 -19.43 -22.54
C TRP A 72 -6.56 -20.28 -21.32
N VAL A 73 -6.15 -19.83 -20.13
CA VAL A 73 -6.57 -20.35 -18.84
C VAL A 73 -7.20 -19.22 -18.04
N ALA A 74 -8.27 -19.54 -17.31
CA ALA A 74 -8.89 -18.66 -16.34
C ALA A 74 -8.45 -19.09 -14.93
N HIS A 75 -7.92 -18.15 -14.16
CA HIS A 75 -7.58 -18.33 -12.74
C HIS A 75 -8.41 -17.37 -11.91
N GLU A 76 -9.30 -17.90 -11.08
CA GLU A 76 -10.09 -17.10 -10.14
C GLU A 76 -9.21 -16.66 -8.98
N TYR A 77 -9.30 -15.38 -8.61
CA TYR A 77 -8.63 -14.89 -7.41
C TYR A 77 -9.23 -15.52 -6.16
N ASP A 78 -8.38 -16.19 -5.38
CA ASP A 78 -8.74 -16.76 -4.08
C ASP A 78 -7.83 -16.20 -2.96
N PRO A 79 -8.37 -15.44 -1.99
CA PRO A 79 -7.64 -15.00 -0.80
C PRO A 79 -7.02 -16.15 0.03
N ALA A 80 -7.52 -17.38 -0.10
CA ALA A 80 -6.95 -18.55 0.56
C ALA A 80 -5.58 -18.97 -0.01
N GLU A 81 -5.17 -18.42 -1.16
CA GLU A 81 -3.82 -18.60 -1.70
C GLU A 81 -2.73 -17.81 -0.94
N LEU A 82 -3.11 -17.02 0.07
CA LEU A 82 -2.18 -16.33 0.95
C LEU A 82 -1.20 -17.33 1.57
N ALA A 83 0.09 -17.17 1.30
CA ALA A 83 1.11 -18.05 1.83
C ALA A 83 1.28 -17.78 3.34
N PRO A 84 1.17 -18.80 4.23
CA PRO A 84 1.26 -18.58 5.67
C PRO A 84 2.56 -17.90 6.13
N GLU A 85 3.66 -18.17 5.44
CA GLU A 85 4.98 -17.60 5.76
C GLU A 85 5.10 -16.13 5.36
N MET A 86 4.47 -15.76 4.24
CA MET A 86 4.32 -14.36 3.76
C MET A 86 3.16 -13.62 4.44
N GLY A 87 2.29 -14.38 5.10
CA GLY A 87 1.14 -13.95 5.91
C GLY A 87 1.44 -13.86 7.41
N SER A 88 2.69 -14.06 7.81
CA SER A 88 3.13 -14.16 9.21
C SER A 88 3.09 -12.82 9.96
N SER A 89 3.08 -11.70 9.24
CA SER A 89 2.73 -10.41 9.85
C SER A 89 1.22 -10.28 9.97
N ASP A 90 0.75 -10.11 11.21
CA ASP A 90 -0.62 -9.70 11.50
C ASP A 90 -0.89 -8.25 11.04
N GLU A 91 0.14 -7.51 10.65
CA GLU A 91 0.07 -6.12 10.19
C GLU A 91 -0.04 -6.04 8.66
N ALA A 92 -1.25 -5.84 8.14
CA ALA A 92 -1.50 -5.70 6.71
C ALA A 92 -1.40 -4.26 6.21
N ILE A 93 -1.11 -4.12 4.92
CA ILE A 93 -1.21 -2.87 4.17
C ILE A 93 -2.55 -2.82 3.45
N LEU A 94 -3.28 -1.73 3.59
CA LEU A 94 -4.41 -1.38 2.73
C LEU A 94 -3.93 -0.44 1.62
N LEU A 95 -3.95 -0.91 0.38
CA LEU A 95 -3.76 -0.08 -0.81
C LEU A 95 -5.14 0.39 -1.29
N VAL A 96 -5.38 1.70 -1.27
CA VAL A 96 -6.60 2.31 -1.80
C VAL A 96 -6.24 3.11 -3.04
N ASP A 97 -6.66 2.64 -4.21
CA ASP A 97 -6.39 3.27 -5.51
C ASP A 97 -7.40 2.79 -6.56
N SER A 98 -7.38 3.36 -7.77
CA SER A 98 -8.17 2.88 -8.92
C SER A 98 -7.63 1.53 -9.40
N LEU A 99 -8.39 0.49 -9.09
CA LEU A 99 -8.08 -0.92 -9.32
C LEU A 99 -9.31 -1.63 -9.90
N PRO A 100 -9.85 -1.18 -11.06
CA PRO A 100 -11.05 -1.78 -11.65
C PRO A 100 -10.87 -3.24 -12.08
N ARG A 101 -9.62 -3.73 -12.08
CA ARG A 101 -9.21 -5.12 -12.24
C ARG A 101 -7.85 -5.34 -11.58
N LEU A 102 -7.54 -6.58 -11.21
CA LEU A 102 -6.18 -6.94 -10.80
C LEU A 102 -5.31 -7.17 -12.04
N THR A 103 -4.11 -6.59 -12.05
CA THR A 103 -3.18 -6.70 -13.18
C THR A 103 -2.51 -8.07 -13.24
N THR A 104 -1.88 -8.42 -14.37
CA THR A 104 -1.06 -9.63 -14.47
C THR A 104 0.12 -9.61 -13.50
N ALA A 105 0.74 -8.45 -13.26
CA ALA A 105 1.76 -8.33 -12.21
C ALA A 105 1.23 -8.77 -10.85
N MET A 106 0.01 -8.37 -10.47
CA MET A 106 -0.61 -8.78 -9.19
C MET A 106 -0.84 -10.28 -9.08
N PHE A 107 -1.03 -11.01 -10.19
CA PHE A 107 -1.09 -12.48 -10.17
C PHE A 107 0.18 -13.07 -9.54
N ARG A 108 1.36 -12.58 -9.92
CA ARG A 108 2.65 -13.04 -9.37
C ARG A 108 2.76 -12.82 -7.85
N TYR A 109 2.11 -11.79 -7.33
CA TYR A 109 2.09 -11.46 -5.90
C TYR A 109 0.87 -11.99 -5.14
N ARG A 110 -0.01 -12.78 -5.76
CA ARG A 110 -1.27 -13.23 -5.13
C ARG A 110 -1.10 -13.94 -3.79
N ALA A 111 0.04 -14.58 -3.57
CA ALA A 111 0.40 -15.18 -2.28
C ALA A 111 0.54 -14.18 -1.12
N ARG A 112 0.49 -12.87 -1.41
CA ARG A 112 0.47 -11.76 -0.43
C ARG A 112 -0.85 -11.00 -0.44
N LEU A 113 -1.75 -11.26 -1.39
CA LEU A 113 -3.00 -10.55 -1.53
C LEU A 113 -4.04 -11.15 -0.57
N ARG A 114 -4.15 -10.57 0.62
CA ARG A 114 -5.08 -11.00 1.68
C ARG A 114 -6.54 -10.70 1.33
N GLY A 115 -6.79 -9.76 0.44
CA GLY A 115 -8.15 -9.46 -0.04
C GLY A 115 -8.16 -8.46 -1.19
N TYR A 116 -9.19 -8.54 -2.02
CA TYR A 116 -9.55 -7.55 -3.02
C TYR A 116 -11.00 -7.14 -2.83
N HIS A 117 -11.24 -5.84 -2.64
CA HIS A 117 -12.52 -5.32 -2.22
C HIS A 117 -12.94 -4.13 -3.09
N ARG A 118 -14.26 -3.91 -3.15
CA ARG A 118 -14.87 -2.72 -3.78
C ARG A 118 -15.97 -2.16 -2.92
N VAL A 119 -16.27 -0.88 -3.10
CA VAL A 119 -17.45 -0.26 -2.52
C VAL A 119 -18.65 -0.53 -3.42
N GLY A 120 -19.71 -1.13 -2.85
CA GLY A 120 -20.97 -1.37 -3.53
C GLY A 120 -21.84 -0.11 -3.63
N PRO A 121 -22.91 -0.16 -4.44
CA PRO A 121 -23.84 0.95 -4.64
C PRO A 121 -24.71 1.25 -3.41
N ASP A 122 -24.63 0.46 -2.34
CA ASP A 122 -25.23 0.73 -1.03
C ASP A 122 -24.23 1.37 -0.04
N GLY A 123 -22.97 1.54 -0.46
CA GLY A 123 -21.87 2.02 0.35
C GLY A 123 -21.16 0.93 1.15
N THR A 124 -21.57 -0.33 1.06
CA THR A 124 -20.87 -1.41 1.77
C THR A 124 -19.61 -1.83 1.04
N ILE A 125 -18.55 -2.18 1.78
CA ILE A 125 -17.33 -2.73 1.20
C ILE A 125 -17.42 -4.26 1.25
N ALA A 126 -17.29 -4.89 0.09
CA ALA A 126 -17.40 -6.34 -0.06
C ALA A 126 -16.22 -6.90 -0.87
N PRO A 127 -15.86 -8.18 -0.70
CA PRO A 127 -14.92 -8.86 -1.59
C PRO A 127 -15.40 -8.77 -3.04
N ALA A 128 -14.47 -8.52 -3.95
CA ALA A 128 -14.73 -8.51 -5.38
C ALA A 128 -14.15 -9.74 -6.06
N ALA A 129 -14.98 -10.36 -6.91
CA ALA A 129 -14.53 -11.43 -7.77
C ALA A 129 -13.60 -10.87 -8.84
N HIS A 130 -12.52 -11.59 -9.10
CA HIS A 130 -11.61 -11.31 -10.21
C HIS A 130 -11.16 -12.63 -10.83
N THR A 131 -10.98 -12.62 -12.14
CA THR A 131 -10.43 -13.76 -12.87
C THR A 131 -9.32 -13.25 -13.76
N TRP A 132 -8.11 -13.74 -13.55
CA TRP A 132 -7.04 -13.55 -14.52
C TRP A 132 -7.28 -14.50 -15.69
N ARG A 133 -7.38 -13.95 -16.89
CA ARG A 133 -7.39 -14.73 -18.12
C ARG A 133 -6.02 -14.60 -18.76
N LEU A 134 -5.23 -15.66 -18.70
CA LEU A 134 -3.82 -15.66 -19.12
C LEU A 134 -3.57 -16.72 -20.19
N PRO A 135 -2.62 -16.51 -21.12
CA PRO A 135 -2.08 -17.59 -21.92
C PRO A 135 -1.66 -18.76 -21.04
N ALA A 136 -1.98 -19.99 -21.45
CA ALA A 136 -1.68 -21.18 -20.65
C ALA A 136 -0.18 -21.28 -20.30
N ALA A 137 0.70 -21.01 -21.26
CA ALA A 137 2.13 -21.04 -21.04
C ALA A 137 2.63 -19.88 -20.15
N LEU A 138 2.02 -18.69 -20.22
CA LEU A 138 2.30 -17.59 -19.28
C LEU A 138 1.89 -17.97 -17.85
N HIS A 139 0.68 -18.49 -17.68
CA HIS A 139 0.17 -18.94 -16.38
C HIS A 139 1.12 -19.98 -15.75
N GLU A 140 1.46 -21.04 -16.49
CA GLU A 140 2.39 -22.07 -16.01
C GLU A 140 3.79 -21.53 -15.73
N THR A 141 4.26 -20.57 -16.53
CA THR A 141 5.52 -19.88 -16.27
C THR A 141 5.47 -19.19 -14.91
N LEU A 142 4.50 -18.28 -14.70
CA LEU A 142 4.39 -17.50 -13.47
C LEU A 142 4.15 -18.38 -12.23
N GLU A 143 3.40 -19.48 -12.36
CA GLU A 143 3.25 -20.49 -11.31
C GLU A 143 4.58 -21.11 -10.88
N SER A 144 5.40 -21.52 -11.85
CA SER A 144 6.68 -22.17 -11.58
C SER A 144 7.73 -21.27 -10.90
N LEU A 145 7.53 -19.95 -10.99
CA LEU A 145 8.38 -18.94 -10.37
C LEU A 145 8.06 -18.73 -8.88
N ARG A 146 6.94 -19.26 -8.38
CA ARG A 146 6.56 -19.13 -6.97
C ARG A 146 7.52 -19.87 -6.04
N ARG A 147 7.72 -19.31 -4.85
CA ARG A 147 8.51 -19.89 -3.76
C ARG A 147 7.78 -19.69 -2.43
N PRO A 148 8.15 -20.43 -1.37
CA PRO A 148 7.59 -20.22 -0.02
C PRO A 148 8.03 -18.90 0.62
N TYR A 149 9.00 -18.20 0.03
CA TYR A 149 9.52 -16.89 0.44
C TYR A 149 9.32 -15.84 -0.66
N SER A 150 9.60 -14.57 -0.34
CA SER A 150 9.55 -13.50 -1.34
C SER A 150 10.62 -13.68 -2.41
N VAL A 151 10.21 -13.85 -3.66
CA VAL A 151 11.14 -13.78 -4.79
C VAL A 151 11.26 -12.31 -5.19
N PRO A 152 12.45 -11.72 -5.32
CA PRO A 152 12.58 -10.38 -5.91
C PRO A 152 12.31 -10.39 -7.41
N ALA A 153 11.65 -9.37 -7.95
CA ALA A 153 11.43 -9.27 -9.40
C ALA A 153 12.75 -9.20 -10.19
N ALA A 154 13.80 -8.59 -9.63
CA ALA A 154 15.14 -8.55 -10.22
C ALA A 154 15.75 -9.94 -10.50
N TRP A 155 15.39 -10.97 -9.71
CA TRP A 155 15.87 -12.34 -9.95
C TRP A 155 15.24 -12.98 -11.19
N LEU A 156 14.09 -12.45 -11.61
CA LEU A 156 13.30 -12.97 -12.73
C LEU A 156 13.66 -12.29 -14.06
N GLU A 157 14.55 -11.30 -14.07
CA GLU A 157 14.99 -10.59 -15.29
C GLU A 157 15.37 -11.53 -16.45
N PRO A 158 16.03 -12.70 -16.25
CA PRO A 158 16.35 -13.60 -17.34
C PRO A 158 15.14 -14.12 -18.13
N VAL A 159 13.92 -14.10 -17.57
CA VAL A 159 12.70 -14.51 -18.26
C VAL A 159 11.88 -13.32 -18.79
N ALA A 160 12.10 -12.10 -18.29
CA ALA A 160 11.28 -10.93 -18.59
C ALA A 160 11.18 -10.61 -20.09
N ASP A 161 12.33 -10.51 -20.79
CA ASP A 161 12.36 -10.20 -22.23
C ASP A 161 11.55 -11.21 -23.05
N ALA A 162 11.63 -12.50 -22.70
CA ALA A 162 10.89 -13.55 -23.39
C ALA A 162 9.38 -13.46 -23.17
N LEU A 163 8.95 -13.06 -21.96
CA LEU A 163 7.54 -12.81 -21.69
C LEU A 163 7.02 -11.60 -22.45
N TYR A 164 7.80 -10.51 -22.51
CA TYR A 164 7.43 -9.33 -23.28
C TYR A 164 7.35 -9.60 -24.77
N GLU A 165 8.32 -10.34 -25.32
CA GLU A 165 8.32 -10.74 -26.73
C GLU A 165 7.07 -11.55 -27.07
N SER A 166 6.65 -12.47 -26.19
CA SER A 166 5.59 -13.44 -26.50
C SER A 166 4.18 -12.98 -26.09
N TYR A 167 4.06 -12.14 -25.06
CA TYR A 167 2.79 -11.81 -24.42
C TYR A 167 2.59 -10.30 -24.19
N GLY A 168 3.51 -9.43 -24.62
CA GLY A 168 3.47 -8.00 -24.34
C GLY A 168 2.19 -7.30 -24.82
N SER A 169 1.53 -7.82 -25.86
CA SER A 169 0.26 -7.30 -26.39
C SER A 169 -0.90 -7.41 -25.38
N ILE A 170 -0.86 -8.38 -24.47
CA ILE A 170 -1.91 -8.62 -23.46
C ILE A 170 -1.81 -7.60 -22.32
N LEU A 171 -0.62 -7.04 -22.07
CA LEU A 171 -0.40 -6.05 -21.02
C LEU A 171 -1.01 -4.68 -21.31
N LEU A 172 -1.39 -4.40 -22.57
CA LEU A 172 -1.96 -3.10 -22.95
C LEU A 172 -3.27 -2.79 -22.22
N ASP A 173 -4.00 -3.83 -21.80
CA ASP A 173 -5.19 -3.69 -20.97
C ASP A 173 -4.86 -3.57 -19.46
N ASP A 174 -3.69 -3.99 -19.00
CA ASP A 174 -3.39 -4.08 -17.56
C ASP A 174 -2.82 -2.80 -16.93
N VAL A 175 -2.84 -1.67 -17.66
CA VAL A 175 -2.21 -0.42 -17.20
C VAL A 175 -3.25 0.54 -16.62
N GLY A 176 -3.19 0.76 -15.31
CA GLY A 176 -3.98 1.76 -14.59
C GLY A 176 -3.17 2.40 -13.46
N HIS A 177 -3.64 3.52 -12.93
CA HIS A 177 -2.94 4.25 -11.87
C HIS A 177 -2.62 3.34 -10.66
N GLY A 178 -3.60 2.58 -10.16
CA GLY A 178 -3.39 1.66 -9.04
C GLY A 178 -2.44 0.50 -9.35
N GLY A 179 -2.32 0.10 -10.61
CA GLY A 179 -1.32 -0.89 -11.05
C GLY A 179 0.10 -0.39 -10.86
N PHE A 180 0.39 0.88 -11.19
CA PHE A 180 1.69 1.51 -10.94
C PHE A 180 1.97 1.70 -9.45
N VAL A 181 0.98 2.17 -8.68
CA VAL A 181 1.14 2.35 -7.24
C VAL A 181 1.45 1.00 -6.57
N PHE A 182 0.71 -0.05 -6.93
CA PHE A 182 1.03 -1.42 -6.50
C PHE A 182 2.45 -1.83 -6.91
N ALA A 183 2.85 -1.56 -8.15
CA ALA A 183 4.15 -1.94 -8.67
C ALA A 183 5.32 -1.29 -7.91
N THR A 184 5.14 -0.06 -7.42
CA THR A 184 6.12 0.62 -6.55
C THR A 184 6.03 0.22 -5.07
N LEU A 185 4.92 -0.40 -4.64
CA LEU A 185 4.71 -0.85 -3.26
C LEU A 185 5.20 -2.28 -3.02
N ALA A 186 4.97 -3.17 -3.98
CA ALA A 186 5.03 -4.61 -3.77
C ALA A 186 6.42 -5.07 -3.31
N GLU A 187 7.48 -4.72 -4.03
CA GLU A 187 8.84 -5.13 -3.68
C GLU A 187 9.32 -4.48 -2.36
N PRO A 188 9.21 -3.14 -2.16
CA PRO A 188 9.66 -2.49 -0.93
C PRO A 188 9.00 -2.97 0.37
N THR A 189 7.88 -3.69 0.29
CA THR A 189 7.08 -4.16 1.43
C THR A 189 6.92 -5.68 1.47
N SER A 190 7.87 -6.43 0.89
CA SER A 190 7.80 -7.87 0.58
C SER A 190 7.20 -8.80 1.65
N ARG A 191 7.37 -8.48 2.93
CA ARG A 191 6.91 -9.29 4.07
C ARG A 191 5.51 -8.97 4.60
N HIS A 192 4.87 -7.94 4.05
CA HIS A 192 3.56 -7.50 4.51
C HIS A 192 2.46 -7.99 3.55
N PRO A 193 1.37 -8.56 4.10
CA PRO A 193 0.17 -8.84 3.34
C PRO A 193 -0.48 -7.55 2.84
N ILE A 194 -1.05 -7.61 1.64
CA ILE A 194 -1.69 -6.48 0.98
C ILE A 194 -3.18 -6.77 0.86
N VAL A 195 -3.99 -5.82 1.30
CA VAL A 195 -5.43 -5.72 1.07
C VAL A 195 -5.63 -4.64 0.02
N LEU A 196 -6.30 -4.97 -1.06
CA LEU A 196 -6.59 -4.06 -2.16
C LEU A 196 -8.03 -3.55 -2.03
N LEU A 197 -8.21 -2.23 -2.15
CA LEU A 197 -9.51 -1.59 -2.24
C LEU A 197 -9.57 -0.74 -3.51
N ASP A 198 -10.46 -1.11 -4.42
CA ASP A 198 -10.74 -0.35 -5.64
C ASP A 198 -11.52 0.91 -5.31
N GLY A 199 -10.80 2.03 -5.30
CA GLY A 199 -11.36 3.36 -5.21
C GLY A 199 -12.11 3.67 -3.92
N LEU A 200 -12.29 4.97 -3.71
CA LEU A 200 -13.27 5.53 -2.77
C LEU A 200 -13.90 6.73 -3.51
N ASP A 201 -14.58 6.44 -4.61
CA ASP A 201 -15.15 7.45 -5.50
C ASP A 201 -16.66 7.60 -5.32
N PHE A 202 -17.13 8.86 -5.25
CA PHE A 202 -18.55 9.16 -5.28
C PHE A 202 -19.26 8.57 -6.50
N THR A 203 -18.58 8.45 -7.64
CA THR A 203 -19.13 7.83 -8.86
C THR A 203 -19.34 6.33 -8.72
N ASP A 204 -18.64 5.67 -7.80
CA ASP A 204 -18.78 4.22 -7.60
C ASP A 204 -19.92 3.92 -6.62
N PHE A 205 -19.87 4.54 -5.44
CA PHE A 205 -20.80 4.21 -4.35
C PHE A 205 -22.02 5.12 -4.28
N ALA A 206 -22.06 6.23 -5.03
CA ALA A 206 -23.16 7.19 -5.01
C ALA A 206 -23.38 7.95 -6.33
N PRO A 207 -23.30 7.31 -7.52
CA PRO A 207 -23.30 8.02 -8.81
C PRO A 207 -24.50 8.93 -9.01
N GLU A 208 -25.70 8.46 -8.68
CA GLU A 208 -26.93 9.24 -8.82
C GLU A 208 -26.97 10.47 -7.90
N LEU A 209 -26.41 10.35 -6.69
CA LEU A 209 -26.35 11.46 -5.74
C LEU A 209 -25.26 12.46 -6.13
N PHE A 210 -24.12 11.95 -6.62
CA PHE A 210 -23.04 12.77 -7.11
C PHE A 210 -23.49 13.63 -8.29
N CYS A 211 -24.18 13.04 -9.27
CA CYS A 211 -24.70 13.73 -10.47
C CYS A 211 -26.07 14.40 -10.29
N ALA A 212 -26.63 14.41 -9.07
CA ALA A 212 -27.94 15.02 -8.83
C ALA A 212 -27.92 16.54 -9.08
N PRO A 213 -29.01 17.15 -9.59
CA PRO A 213 -29.08 18.57 -9.86
C PRO A 213 -28.99 19.40 -8.57
N ALA A 214 -28.47 20.62 -8.66
CA ALA A 214 -28.33 21.53 -7.51
C ALA A 214 -29.67 21.90 -6.85
N SER A 215 -30.79 21.76 -7.55
CA SER A 215 -32.13 22.02 -7.03
C SER A 215 -32.62 20.98 -6.00
N ASP A 216 -32.00 19.80 -5.93
CA ASP A 216 -32.33 18.80 -4.92
C ASP A 216 -31.57 19.09 -3.62
N THR A 217 -32.25 19.73 -2.68
CA THR A 217 -31.70 20.12 -1.37
C THR A 217 -31.48 18.94 -0.42
N THR A 218 -31.87 17.71 -0.79
CA THR A 218 -31.70 16.52 0.06
C THR A 218 -30.40 15.77 -0.24
N VAL A 219 -29.72 16.10 -1.34
CA VAL A 219 -28.54 15.37 -1.85
C VAL A 219 -27.42 15.31 -0.82
N THR A 220 -27.06 16.44 -0.20
CA THR A 220 -25.95 16.50 0.76
C THR A 220 -26.18 15.58 1.96
N ALA A 221 -27.39 15.58 2.54
CA ALA A 221 -27.72 14.71 3.66
C ALA A 221 -27.72 13.22 3.27
N ARG A 222 -28.15 12.89 2.04
CA ARG A 222 -28.13 11.51 1.52
C ARG A 222 -26.70 11.05 1.21
N LEU A 223 -25.86 11.91 0.66
CA LEU A 223 -24.43 11.66 0.46
C LEU A 223 -23.73 11.41 1.79
N GLU A 224 -23.96 12.27 2.79
CA GLU A 224 -23.40 12.10 4.14
C GLU A 224 -23.85 10.79 4.80
N ALA A 225 -25.13 10.41 4.65
CA ALA A 225 -25.61 9.12 5.12
C ALA A 225 -24.90 7.95 4.41
N ARG A 226 -24.68 8.06 3.09
CA ARG A 226 -23.99 7.04 2.30
C ARG A 226 -22.51 6.94 2.66
N THR A 227 -21.79 8.06 2.78
CA THR A 227 -20.37 8.05 3.15
C THR A 227 -20.14 7.54 4.58
N ARG A 228 -21.09 7.73 5.50
CA ARG A 228 -21.06 7.08 6.82
C ARG A 228 -21.15 5.55 6.74
N VAL A 229 -21.93 5.00 5.81
CA VAL A 229 -21.97 3.55 5.56
C VAL A 229 -20.61 3.07 5.03
N VAL A 230 -20.04 3.77 4.04
CA VAL A 230 -18.70 3.48 3.52
C VAL A 230 -17.65 3.51 4.62
N ALA A 231 -17.64 4.55 5.45
CA ALA A 231 -16.74 4.68 6.59
C ALA A 231 -16.89 3.52 7.59
N ALA A 232 -18.12 3.13 7.92
CA ALA A 232 -18.37 2.01 8.83
C ALA A 232 -17.86 0.68 8.24
N SER A 233 -18.09 0.43 6.96
CA SER A 233 -17.57 -0.76 6.25
C SER A 233 -16.04 -0.74 6.12
N LEU A 234 -15.44 0.41 5.84
CA LEU A 234 -13.98 0.58 5.79
C LEU A 234 -13.33 0.29 7.14
N ARG A 235 -13.92 0.80 8.23
CA ARG A 235 -13.44 0.50 9.59
C ARG A 235 -13.57 -0.99 9.91
N ALA A 236 -14.62 -1.65 9.44
CA ALA A 236 -14.76 -3.10 9.59
C ALA A 236 -13.65 -3.83 8.82
N LEU A 237 -13.40 -3.48 7.55
CA LEU A 237 -12.33 -4.06 6.73
C LEU A 237 -10.96 -3.89 7.39
N ILE A 238 -10.62 -2.67 7.83
CA ILE A 238 -9.36 -2.38 8.52
C ILE A 238 -9.17 -3.32 9.72
N ARG A 239 -10.20 -3.47 10.54
CA ARG A 239 -10.17 -4.33 11.73
C ARG A 239 -10.05 -5.82 11.37
N THR A 240 -10.90 -6.31 10.47
CA THR A 240 -10.97 -7.75 10.16
C THR A 240 -9.76 -8.25 9.39
N SER A 241 -9.13 -7.39 8.59
CA SER A 241 -7.97 -7.75 7.78
C SER A 241 -6.63 -7.44 8.47
N GLY A 242 -6.64 -6.93 9.70
CA GLY A 242 -5.44 -6.59 10.46
C GLY A 242 -4.65 -5.43 9.85
N VAL A 243 -5.34 -4.47 9.21
CA VAL A 243 -4.65 -3.34 8.57
C VAL A 243 -4.02 -2.45 9.63
N ARG A 244 -2.73 -2.13 9.43
CA ARG A 244 -1.95 -1.17 10.23
C ARG A 244 -1.35 -0.05 9.38
N TYR A 245 -1.27 -0.27 8.08
CA TYR A 245 -0.68 0.65 7.13
C TYR A 245 -1.68 0.96 6.03
N VAL A 246 -1.82 2.23 5.65
CA VAL A 246 -2.66 2.66 4.53
C VAL A 246 -1.77 3.38 3.51
N SER A 247 -1.82 2.93 2.26
CA SER A 247 -1.29 3.68 1.11
C SER A 247 -2.47 4.27 0.35
N TYR A 248 -2.61 5.60 0.39
CA TYR A 248 -3.66 6.31 -0.33
C TYR A 248 -3.04 7.32 -1.29
N SER A 249 -3.01 6.93 -2.56
CA SER A 249 -2.34 7.67 -3.64
C SER A 249 -3.32 8.50 -4.50
N ALA A 250 -4.48 8.82 -3.93
CA ALA A 250 -5.54 9.63 -4.51
C ALA A 250 -6.01 10.70 -3.50
N GLY A 251 -6.93 11.58 -3.89
CA GLY A 251 -7.50 12.60 -3.01
C GLY A 251 -8.78 13.21 -3.59
N TRP A 252 -9.56 13.86 -2.73
CA TRP A 252 -10.78 14.58 -3.09
C TRP A 252 -10.63 16.07 -2.81
N SER A 253 -10.72 16.87 -3.86
CA SER A 253 -10.68 18.33 -3.83
C SER A 253 -11.75 18.91 -4.75
N LEU A 254 -12.04 20.21 -4.65
CA LEU A 254 -12.99 20.86 -5.55
C LEU A 254 -12.58 20.72 -7.04
N PRO A 255 -11.29 20.89 -7.43
CA PRO A 255 -10.85 20.60 -8.80
C PRO A 255 -11.12 19.15 -9.24
N VAL A 256 -10.89 18.17 -8.35
CA VAL A 256 -11.21 16.76 -8.64
C VAL A 256 -12.71 16.59 -8.82
N MET A 257 -13.55 17.12 -7.93
CA MET A 257 -15.02 17.08 -8.05
C MET A 257 -15.51 17.63 -9.40
N ARG A 258 -14.94 18.74 -9.89
CA ARG A 258 -15.28 19.31 -11.20
C ARG A 258 -14.87 18.39 -12.35
N THR A 259 -13.63 17.91 -12.33
CA THR A 259 -13.11 17.01 -13.38
C THR A 259 -13.92 15.72 -13.44
N THR A 260 -14.28 15.15 -12.29
CA THR A 260 -15.14 13.98 -12.19
C THR A 260 -16.57 14.28 -12.67
N TRP A 261 -17.13 15.45 -12.35
CA TRP A 261 -18.44 15.83 -12.89
C TRP A 261 -18.44 15.85 -14.42
N ASP A 262 -17.45 16.52 -15.03
CA ASP A 262 -17.35 16.64 -16.49
C ASP A 262 -17.15 15.27 -17.17
N ALA A 263 -16.52 14.32 -16.49
CA ALA A 263 -16.29 12.97 -17.00
C ALA A 263 -17.52 12.05 -16.90
N PHE A 264 -18.35 12.19 -15.87
CA PHE A 264 -19.38 11.18 -15.53
C PHE A 264 -20.82 11.71 -15.52
N CYS A 265 -21.04 13.00 -15.32
CA CYS A 265 -22.36 13.58 -15.19
C CYS A 265 -22.82 14.25 -16.49
N SER A 266 -24.15 14.37 -16.65
CA SER A 266 -24.74 15.12 -17.75
C SER A 266 -25.20 16.50 -17.29
N GLY A 267 -24.94 17.53 -18.10
CA GLY A 267 -25.38 18.90 -17.84
C GLY A 267 -24.35 19.74 -17.09
N GLU A 268 -24.73 21.00 -16.82
CA GLU A 268 -23.84 21.96 -16.17
C GLU A 268 -23.53 21.56 -14.72
N PRO A 269 -22.26 21.63 -14.28
CA PRO A 269 -21.89 21.38 -12.90
C PRO A 269 -22.61 22.32 -11.92
N PRO A 270 -22.96 21.85 -10.71
CA PRO A 270 -23.39 22.72 -9.63
C PRO A 270 -22.35 23.81 -9.35
N SER A 271 -22.80 24.93 -8.77
CA SER A 271 -21.88 25.97 -8.30
C SER A 271 -20.85 25.40 -7.31
N ASP A 272 -19.68 26.04 -7.22
CA ASP A 272 -18.62 25.63 -6.30
C ASP A 272 -19.07 25.51 -4.84
N ALA A 273 -20.00 26.37 -4.39
CA ALA A 273 -20.54 26.29 -3.03
C ALA A 273 -21.22 24.93 -2.79
N VAL A 274 -22.06 24.49 -3.73
CA VAL A 274 -22.74 23.19 -3.66
C VAL A 274 -21.75 22.04 -3.82
N MET A 275 -20.75 22.16 -4.69
CA MET A 275 -19.71 21.13 -4.81
C MET A 275 -18.87 20.99 -3.54
N ARG A 276 -18.53 22.10 -2.86
CA ARG A 276 -17.83 22.05 -1.56
C ARG A 276 -18.68 21.41 -0.48
N GLU A 277 -19.99 21.67 -0.44
CA GLU A 277 -20.90 20.97 0.48
C GLU A 277 -20.90 19.46 0.22
N ARG A 278 -20.94 19.03 -1.05
CA ARG A 278 -20.84 17.61 -1.41
C ARG A 278 -19.48 17.03 -1.04
N LEU A 279 -18.39 17.73 -1.33
CA LEU A 279 -17.02 17.34 -0.98
C LEU A 279 -16.87 17.13 0.53
N ALA A 280 -17.44 18.00 1.36
CA ALA A 280 -17.40 17.88 2.81
C ALA A 280 -18.05 16.57 3.32
N THR A 281 -18.97 15.96 2.56
CA THR A 281 -19.56 14.68 2.94
C THR A 281 -18.57 13.52 2.91
N PHE A 282 -17.40 13.67 2.28
CA PHE A 282 -16.33 12.66 2.28
C PHE A 282 -15.61 12.54 3.64
N ALA A 283 -15.76 13.52 4.54
CA ALA A 283 -15.03 13.57 5.81
C ALA A 283 -15.07 12.27 6.65
N PRO A 284 -16.20 11.54 6.78
CA PRO A 284 -16.23 10.28 7.54
C PRO A 284 -15.28 9.20 6.97
N ILE A 285 -15.08 9.18 5.65
CA ILE A 285 -14.16 8.25 5.00
C ILE A 285 -12.71 8.66 5.31
N ALA A 286 -12.40 9.96 5.16
CA ALA A 286 -11.08 10.50 5.49
C ALA A 286 -10.70 10.28 6.97
N GLU A 287 -11.65 10.43 7.90
CA GLU A 287 -11.44 10.11 9.32
C GLU A 287 -11.03 8.64 9.53
N VAL A 288 -11.66 7.69 8.83
CA VAL A 288 -11.30 6.28 8.94
C VAL A 288 -9.91 6.01 8.34
N LEU A 289 -9.56 6.63 7.22
CA LEU A 289 -8.24 6.47 6.62
C LEU A 289 -7.11 7.07 7.47
N PHE A 290 -7.37 8.20 8.15
CA PHE A 290 -6.31 9.04 8.70
C PHE A 290 -6.35 9.28 10.21
N ALA A 291 -7.37 8.76 10.89
CA ALA A 291 -7.56 8.92 12.34
C ALA A 291 -8.01 7.62 13.03
N THR A 292 -7.93 6.46 12.36
CA THR A 292 -8.16 5.18 13.02
C THR A 292 -6.98 4.85 13.94
N GLU A 293 -7.29 4.56 15.21
CA GLU A 293 -6.30 4.18 16.23
C GLU A 293 -5.44 3.01 15.77
N GLY A 294 -4.13 3.12 15.99
CA GLY A 294 -3.18 2.06 15.62
C GLY A 294 -3.10 1.77 14.12
N VAL A 295 -3.42 2.75 13.28
CA VAL A 295 -3.26 2.67 11.82
C VAL A 295 -2.55 3.92 11.35
N ILE A 296 -1.47 3.78 10.58
CA ILE A 296 -0.74 4.89 9.98
C ILE A 296 -1.00 4.95 8.46
N ALA A 297 -1.14 6.16 7.92
CA ALA A 297 -1.42 6.39 6.51
C ALA A 297 -0.36 7.24 5.83
N ALA A 298 0.14 6.77 4.68
CA ALA A 298 0.83 7.59 3.70
C ALA A 298 -0.20 8.10 2.69
N HIS A 299 -0.26 9.43 2.51
CA HIS A 299 -1.21 10.11 1.63
C HIS A 299 -0.45 10.95 0.60
N ALA A 300 -0.78 10.80 -0.68
CA ALA A 300 -0.21 11.66 -1.71
C ALA A 300 -0.54 13.14 -1.43
N GLY A 301 0.47 13.99 -1.33
CA GLY A 301 0.27 15.43 -1.27
C GLY A 301 -0.17 15.97 -2.63
N ASP A 302 -0.90 17.08 -2.60
CA ASP A 302 -1.30 17.83 -3.79
C ASP A 302 -0.96 19.34 -3.60
N ALA A 303 -0.97 20.12 -4.67
CA ALA A 303 -0.79 21.57 -4.63
C ALA A 303 -2.02 22.27 -4.02
N SER A 304 -2.17 22.14 -2.70
CA SER A 304 -3.35 22.56 -1.96
C SER A 304 -3.30 24.06 -1.60
N GLU A 305 -3.84 24.90 -2.49
CA GLU A 305 -3.79 26.37 -2.38
C GLU A 305 -4.56 26.92 -1.18
N ASN A 306 -5.64 26.23 -0.76
CA ASN A 306 -6.48 26.66 0.35
C ASN A 306 -7.24 25.48 0.98
N SER A 307 -7.75 25.67 2.20
CA SER A 307 -8.45 24.63 2.95
C SER A 307 -9.92 24.43 2.57
N LEU A 308 -10.53 25.36 1.84
CA LEU A 308 -11.93 25.23 1.40
C LEU A 308 -12.04 24.28 0.20
N ASP A 309 -11.07 24.34 -0.72
CA ASP A 309 -11.05 23.53 -1.94
C ASP A 309 -10.33 22.20 -1.76
N PHE A 310 -9.41 22.14 -0.79
CA PHE A 310 -8.60 20.96 -0.48
C PHE A 310 -8.71 20.60 1.00
N PRO A 311 -9.93 20.36 1.55
CA PRO A 311 -10.12 20.18 2.99
C PRO A 311 -9.37 18.97 3.54
N PHE A 312 -9.07 17.98 2.70
CA PHE A 312 -8.37 16.76 3.10
C PHE A 312 -6.86 16.82 2.84
N ASP A 313 -6.34 17.70 2.00
CA ASP A 313 -4.89 17.76 1.67
C ASP A 313 -4.10 18.72 2.56
N GLN A 314 -4.80 19.46 3.42
CA GLN A 314 -4.18 20.38 4.38
C GLN A 314 -3.70 19.67 5.65
N ARG A 315 -2.80 20.34 6.37
CA ARG A 315 -2.41 19.91 7.72
C ARG A 315 -3.63 20.03 8.63
N SER A 316 -3.93 18.99 9.38
CA SER A 316 -5.10 18.96 10.24
C SER A 316 -4.85 18.07 11.46
N ASP A 317 -5.19 18.57 12.64
CA ASP A 317 -5.16 17.78 13.87
C ASP A 317 -6.27 16.72 13.90
N VAL A 318 -7.26 16.81 13.00
CA VAL A 318 -8.30 15.80 12.80
C VAL A 318 -7.75 14.52 12.16
N TYR A 319 -6.61 14.61 11.46
CA TYR A 319 -5.99 13.51 10.73
C TYR A 319 -4.58 13.22 11.28
N PRO A 320 -4.45 12.85 12.57
CA PRO A 320 -3.17 12.78 13.25
C PRO A 320 -2.30 11.59 12.80
N ASN A 321 -2.92 10.55 12.23
CA ASN A 321 -2.22 9.31 11.88
C ASN A 321 -1.77 9.28 10.42
N ARG A 322 -1.63 10.46 9.81
CA ARG A 322 -1.31 10.61 8.39
C ARG A 322 -0.02 11.37 8.18
N VAL A 323 0.79 10.90 7.24
CA VAL A 323 1.84 11.67 6.59
C VAL A 323 1.41 12.05 5.17
N ARG A 324 1.46 13.35 4.84
CA ARG A 324 1.29 13.84 3.46
C ARG A 324 2.64 13.82 2.76
N VAL A 325 2.67 13.21 1.59
CA VAL A 325 3.90 12.82 0.91
C VAL A 325 4.12 13.69 -0.31
N GLY A 326 5.25 14.39 -0.33
CA GLY A 326 5.83 15.05 -1.49
C GLY A 326 6.99 14.24 -2.07
N PHE A 327 7.53 14.75 -3.17
CA PHE A 327 8.74 14.21 -3.78
C PHE A 327 9.74 15.31 -4.12
N PHE A 328 10.99 14.92 -4.26
CA PHE A 328 12.01 15.68 -4.97
C PHE A 328 12.83 14.71 -5.82
N THR A 329 13.60 15.25 -6.76
CA THR A 329 14.41 14.43 -7.68
C THR A 329 15.86 14.90 -7.63
N ALA A 330 16.75 14.04 -7.14
CA ALA A 330 18.19 14.30 -7.14
C ALA A 330 18.97 12.99 -7.34
N LEU A 331 20.05 13.02 -8.12
CA LEU A 331 20.95 11.88 -8.25
C LEU A 331 21.80 11.70 -6.98
N ASP A 332 22.35 12.80 -6.48
CA ASP A 332 22.97 12.89 -5.17
C ASP A 332 22.24 13.97 -4.38
N SER A 333 21.45 13.56 -3.40
CA SER A 333 20.67 14.47 -2.55
C SER A 333 21.54 15.25 -1.56
N GLY A 334 22.78 14.81 -1.30
CA GLY A 334 23.60 15.30 -0.20
C GLY A 334 23.02 15.06 1.21
N LEU A 335 21.91 14.33 1.32
CA LEU A 335 21.25 14.03 2.59
C LEU A 335 21.85 12.79 3.23
N ASP A 336 22.04 12.81 4.54
CA ASP A 336 22.39 11.62 5.32
C ASP A 336 21.16 10.75 5.63
N ALA A 337 21.37 9.65 6.35
CA ALA A 337 20.34 8.67 6.69
C ALA A 337 19.21 9.20 7.60
N LEU A 338 19.34 10.42 8.14
CA LEU A 338 18.31 11.10 8.92
C LEU A 338 17.68 12.27 8.15
N GLY A 339 18.10 12.49 6.90
CA GLY A 339 17.64 13.60 6.07
C GLY A 339 18.36 14.92 6.34
N ARG A 340 19.53 14.90 7.02
CA ARG A 340 20.32 16.11 7.27
C ARG A 340 21.21 16.41 6.08
N GLY A 341 21.24 17.66 5.65
CA GLY A 341 22.03 18.13 4.52
C GLY A 341 21.54 19.49 4.01
N ALA A 342 22.06 19.92 2.86
CA ALA A 342 21.67 21.17 2.22
C ALA A 342 20.34 21.03 1.47
N SER A 343 19.22 21.02 2.20
CA SER A 343 17.88 20.85 1.62
C SER A 343 17.35 22.08 0.88
N SER A 344 17.94 23.26 1.08
CA SER A 344 17.51 24.51 0.42
C SER A 344 17.67 24.50 -1.10
N GLU A 345 18.50 23.61 -1.63
CA GLU A 345 18.76 23.46 -3.07
C GLU A 345 17.88 22.38 -3.72
N LEU A 346 17.10 21.64 -2.92
CA LEU A 346 16.27 20.55 -3.41
C LEU A 346 14.92 21.07 -3.89
N GLU A 347 14.63 20.88 -5.17
CA GLU A 347 13.33 21.21 -5.77
C GLU A 347 12.28 20.16 -5.40
N ALA A 348 11.36 20.55 -4.52
CA ALA A 348 10.32 19.69 -3.97
C ALA A 348 8.93 20.04 -4.51
N TRP A 349 8.07 19.03 -4.62
CA TRP A 349 6.65 19.18 -4.93
C TRP A 349 5.78 18.23 -4.08
N PRO A 350 4.61 18.64 -3.57
CA PRO A 350 4.08 20.02 -3.59
C PRO A 350 4.86 20.93 -2.62
N GLY A 351 4.43 22.19 -2.50
CA GLY A 351 5.07 23.17 -1.62
C GLY A 351 5.01 22.81 -0.12
N PRO A 352 5.76 23.54 0.74
CA PRO A 352 6.03 23.16 2.14
C PRO A 352 4.82 23.09 3.07
N THR A 353 3.69 23.66 2.67
CA THR A 353 2.42 23.63 3.40
C THR A 353 1.61 22.36 3.14
N SER A 354 1.85 21.71 1.99
CA SER A 354 1.00 20.65 1.46
C SER A 354 1.58 19.25 1.62
N ALA A 355 2.83 19.13 2.06
CA ALA A 355 3.45 17.86 2.43
C ALA A 355 4.14 17.96 3.80
N ASP A 356 4.19 16.82 4.48
CA ASP A 356 4.87 16.63 5.76
C ASP A 356 6.30 16.10 5.55
N VAL A 357 6.52 15.34 4.48
CA VAL A 357 7.82 14.78 4.07
C VAL A 357 7.97 14.82 2.55
N TRP A 358 9.18 15.03 2.04
CA TRP A 358 9.54 14.84 0.62
C TRP A 358 10.59 13.76 0.50
N LEU A 359 10.37 12.81 -0.40
CA LEU A 359 11.29 11.70 -0.64
C LEU A 359 11.97 11.82 -1.99
N ASN A 360 13.25 11.45 -2.03
CA ASN A 360 14.00 11.39 -3.28
C ASN A 360 13.51 10.22 -4.13
N SER A 361 13.22 10.45 -5.41
CA SER A 361 13.00 9.37 -6.37
C SER A 361 14.30 8.78 -6.91
N GLY A 362 15.43 9.48 -6.81
CA GLY A 362 16.69 9.08 -7.44
C GLY A 362 16.67 9.12 -8.97
N VAL A 363 15.62 9.67 -9.59
CA VAL A 363 15.45 9.78 -11.04
C VAL A 363 15.17 11.24 -11.43
N LEU A 364 15.92 11.77 -12.39
CA LEU A 364 15.69 13.11 -12.93
C LEU A 364 14.53 13.12 -13.94
N ARG A 365 13.82 14.25 -14.00
CA ARG A 365 12.60 14.42 -14.79
C ARG A 365 12.84 14.55 -16.31
N GLU A 366 14.07 14.77 -16.74
CA GLU A 366 14.41 15.05 -18.13
C GLU A 366 15.00 13.82 -18.84
N ARG A 367 14.54 13.55 -20.07
CA ARG A 367 15.05 12.44 -20.91
C ARG A 367 16.56 12.60 -21.14
N PRO A 368 17.38 11.54 -20.98
CA PRO A 368 17.03 10.12 -20.94
C PRO A 368 16.59 9.56 -19.57
N PHE A 369 16.13 10.42 -18.66
CA PHE A 369 15.78 10.11 -17.27
C PHE A 369 16.98 9.53 -16.50
N PRO A 370 18.10 10.28 -16.39
CA PRO A 370 19.22 9.84 -15.57
C PRO A 370 18.74 9.42 -14.18
N PHE A 371 19.29 8.31 -13.69
CA PHE A 371 18.97 7.75 -12.39
C PHE A 371 20.26 7.40 -11.63
N ASN A 372 20.20 7.45 -10.30
CA ASN A 372 21.34 7.09 -9.45
C ASN A 372 21.40 5.59 -9.20
N ASP A 373 22.34 5.14 -8.37
CA ASP A 373 22.49 3.71 -8.10
C ASP A 373 21.26 3.11 -7.42
N THR A 374 20.50 3.89 -6.63
CA THR A 374 19.32 3.49 -5.83
C THR A 374 18.05 4.23 -6.28
N PRO A 375 17.56 4.07 -7.52
CA PRO A 375 16.39 4.82 -7.95
C PRO A 375 15.11 4.20 -7.39
N LEU A 376 14.02 4.96 -7.45
CA LEU A 376 12.70 4.40 -7.26
C LEU A 376 12.43 3.46 -8.43
N GLU A 377 12.27 2.19 -8.11
CA GLU A 377 12.00 1.13 -9.08
C GLU A 377 10.51 0.83 -9.14
N THR A 378 10.05 0.43 -10.31
CA THR A 378 8.73 -0.16 -10.54
C THR A 378 8.92 -1.53 -11.16
N ILE A 379 8.03 -2.46 -10.82
CA ILE A 379 8.00 -3.77 -11.47
C ILE A 379 7.32 -3.68 -12.84
N ASP A 380 7.71 -4.57 -13.73
CA ASP A 380 7.12 -4.69 -15.05
C ASP A 380 5.68 -5.26 -15.02
N GLY A 381 5.03 -5.34 -16.18
CA GLY A 381 3.63 -5.79 -16.29
C GLY A 381 3.40 -7.26 -15.90
N PHE A 382 4.46 -8.07 -15.81
CA PHE A 382 4.40 -9.47 -15.37
C PHE A 382 4.93 -9.68 -13.94
N GLY A 383 5.49 -8.64 -13.31
CA GLY A 383 6.23 -8.76 -12.05
C GLY A 383 7.54 -9.55 -12.17
N THR A 384 8.20 -9.50 -13.33
CA THR A 384 9.39 -10.29 -13.66
C THR A 384 10.66 -9.48 -13.92
N SER A 385 10.59 -8.17 -13.88
CA SER A 385 11.75 -7.29 -13.90
C SER A 385 11.46 -6.01 -13.15
N VAL A 386 12.51 -5.26 -12.85
CA VAL A 386 12.44 -3.93 -12.25
C VAL A 386 13.07 -2.93 -13.20
N ALA A 387 12.51 -1.73 -13.24
CA ALA A 387 13.09 -0.61 -13.95
C ALA A 387 12.92 0.66 -13.12
N PRO A 388 13.86 1.63 -13.21
CA PRO A 388 13.64 2.96 -12.67
C PRO A 388 12.35 3.56 -13.22
N VAL A 389 11.60 4.24 -12.38
CA VAL A 389 10.44 5.03 -12.85
C VAL A 389 10.91 6.06 -13.88
N THR A 390 10.08 6.39 -14.87
CA THR A 390 10.43 7.37 -15.91
C THR A 390 9.88 8.77 -15.63
N SER A 391 9.11 8.92 -14.56
CA SER A 391 8.65 10.20 -14.03
C SER A 391 8.38 10.07 -12.53
N THR A 392 8.14 11.19 -11.85
CA THR A 392 7.83 11.19 -10.42
C THR A 392 6.56 12.00 -10.18
N THR A 393 5.64 11.42 -9.42
CA THR A 393 4.41 12.03 -8.91
C THR A 393 4.28 11.66 -7.43
N THR A 394 3.46 12.39 -6.67
CA THR A 394 3.24 12.04 -5.25
C THR A 394 2.60 10.67 -5.08
N SER A 395 1.68 10.30 -5.96
CA SER A 395 1.04 8.99 -5.97
C SER A 395 2.01 7.81 -6.06
N TRP A 396 3.13 7.96 -6.76
CA TRP A 396 4.16 6.91 -6.88
C TRP A 396 5.19 6.94 -5.75
N ILE A 397 5.28 8.05 -5.03
CA ILE A 397 6.20 8.23 -3.90
C ILE A 397 5.52 7.91 -2.56
N THR A 398 4.19 7.97 -2.50
CA THR A 398 3.39 7.54 -1.33
C THR A 398 3.71 6.11 -0.88
N PRO A 399 3.78 5.10 -1.78
CA PRO A 399 4.25 3.76 -1.42
C PRO A 399 5.65 3.73 -0.81
N LEU A 400 6.58 4.57 -1.30
CA LEU A 400 7.93 4.66 -0.74
C LEU A 400 7.92 5.24 0.68
N ALA A 401 7.07 6.22 0.96
CA ALA A 401 6.88 6.74 2.31
C ALA A 401 6.34 5.68 3.26
N LEU A 402 5.37 4.88 2.80
CA LEU A 402 4.86 3.76 3.58
C LEU A 402 5.94 2.71 3.83
N ALA A 403 6.73 2.35 2.82
CA ALA A 403 7.83 1.41 2.96
C ALA A 403 8.89 1.91 3.95
N ARG A 404 9.16 3.23 3.99
CA ARG A 404 10.04 3.84 5.00
C ARG A 404 9.45 3.76 6.41
N LEU A 405 8.16 4.02 6.59
CA LEU A 405 7.48 3.88 7.89
C LEU A 405 7.52 2.43 8.39
N ILE A 406 7.28 1.47 7.51
CA ILE A 406 7.41 0.04 7.84
C ILE A 406 8.85 -0.28 8.22
N HIS A 407 9.84 0.25 7.49
CA HIS A 407 11.24 0.06 7.89
C HIS A 407 11.55 0.61 9.28
N LEU A 408 11.02 1.78 9.64
CA LEU A 408 11.16 2.33 11.00
C LEU A 408 10.52 1.41 12.04
N ARG A 409 9.29 0.92 11.78
CA ARG A 409 8.62 -0.09 12.62
C ARG A 409 9.52 -1.28 12.86
N GLU A 410 10.03 -1.86 11.78
CA GLU A 410 10.71 -3.15 11.82
C GLU A 410 12.15 -3.05 12.37
N SER A 411 12.83 -1.94 12.13
CA SER A 411 14.22 -1.74 12.56
C SER A 411 14.35 -1.28 14.01
N ALA A 412 13.41 -0.47 14.50
CA ALA A 412 13.50 0.15 15.83
C ALA A 412 12.42 -0.34 16.80
N HIS A 413 11.29 -0.86 16.30
CA HIS A 413 10.10 -1.09 17.13
C HIS A 413 9.49 -2.47 17.03
N ALA A 414 10.03 -3.46 16.30
CA ALA A 414 9.35 -4.71 15.91
C ALA A 414 8.52 -5.44 17.00
N GLY A 415 8.88 -5.35 18.29
CA GLY A 415 8.14 -5.95 19.40
C GLY A 415 7.07 -5.06 20.07
N ALA A 416 6.99 -3.78 19.73
CA ALA A 416 6.03 -2.83 20.31
C ALA A 416 4.60 -3.11 19.79
N PRO A 417 3.55 -2.88 20.60
CA PRO A 417 2.18 -2.92 20.11
C PRO A 417 1.91 -1.77 19.12
N PHE A 418 1.06 -2.03 18.14
CA PHE A 418 0.68 -1.02 17.15
C PHE A 418 -0.44 -0.12 17.68
N ASP A 419 -0.08 0.84 18.54
CA ASP A 419 -0.97 1.83 19.15
C ASP A 419 -0.65 3.26 18.69
N ASP A 420 -1.44 4.25 19.13
CA ASP A 420 -1.24 5.66 18.78
C ASP A 420 0.07 6.25 19.33
N ALA A 421 0.70 5.63 20.33
CA ALA A 421 2.03 6.05 20.78
C ALA A 421 3.09 5.63 19.77
N LEU A 422 3.02 4.40 19.26
CA LEU A 422 3.87 3.94 18.18
C LEU A 422 3.66 4.75 16.91
N VAL A 423 2.41 5.01 16.50
CA VAL A 423 2.12 5.83 15.31
C VAL A 423 2.80 7.20 15.41
N ARG A 424 2.66 7.88 16.56
CA ARG A 424 3.33 9.17 16.78
C ARG A 424 4.85 9.06 16.74
N ALA A 425 5.43 8.02 17.36
CA ALA A 425 6.87 7.79 17.31
C ALA A 425 7.38 7.60 15.88
N LEU A 426 6.69 6.80 15.06
CA LEU A 426 7.04 6.58 13.65
C LEU A 426 6.96 7.87 12.82
N LEU A 427 5.92 8.69 13.03
CA LEU A 427 5.79 9.99 12.36
C LEU A 427 6.88 10.99 12.77
N ASP A 428 7.24 11.01 14.07
CA ASP A 428 8.33 11.83 14.58
C ASP A 428 9.70 11.38 14.05
N GLU A 429 9.94 10.07 13.96
CA GLU A 429 11.18 9.48 13.44
C GLU A 429 11.30 9.60 11.91
N LEU A 430 10.19 9.67 11.18
CA LEU A 430 10.20 9.94 9.75
C LEU A 430 10.75 11.35 9.44
N THR A 431 10.55 12.29 10.37
CA THR A 431 11.03 13.68 10.24
C THR A 431 11.69 14.16 11.55
N PRO A 432 12.90 13.68 11.88
CA PRO A 432 13.53 13.98 13.16
C PRO A 432 13.85 15.49 13.29
N ALA A 433 13.84 16.00 14.53
CA ALA A 433 14.30 17.36 14.82
C ALA A 433 15.84 17.37 14.89
N ALA A 434 16.48 17.66 13.76
CA ALA A 434 17.93 17.70 13.64
C ALA A 434 18.42 18.47 12.39
N CYS A 435 17.54 19.26 11.77
CA CYS A 435 17.82 19.99 10.55
C CYS A 435 17.82 21.51 10.78
N GLY A 436 18.35 22.25 9.80
CA GLY A 436 18.46 23.70 9.85
C GLY A 436 19.56 24.25 10.77
N PRO A 437 19.82 25.56 10.74
CA PRO A 437 20.78 26.21 11.64
C PRO A 437 20.30 26.09 13.11
N GLY A 438 21.02 25.30 13.92
CA GLY A 438 20.67 25.06 15.34
C GLY A 438 20.01 23.72 15.62
N GLY A 439 19.58 22.97 14.59
CA GLY A 439 19.03 21.62 14.74
C GLY A 439 17.57 21.54 15.18
N ASP A 440 16.86 22.68 15.27
CA ASP A 440 15.48 22.74 15.73
C ASP A 440 14.45 22.47 14.61
N GLU A 441 14.87 22.45 13.35
CA GLU A 441 13.97 22.17 12.23
C GLU A 441 13.82 20.66 11.99
N ARG A 442 12.63 20.27 11.54
CA ARG A 442 12.30 18.90 11.17
C ARG A 442 12.99 18.54 9.85
N CYS A 443 13.66 17.40 9.80
CA CYS A 443 14.26 16.85 8.58
C CYS A 443 13.17 16.29 7.67
N ARG A 444 12.48 17.17 6.93
CA ARG A 444 11.37 16.78 6.06
C ARG A 444 11.81 16.21 4.71
N PHE A 445 13.05 16.46 4.29
CA PHE A 445 13.62 15.83 3.10
C PHE A 445 14.32 14.54 3.51
N GLN A 446 14.00 13.44 2.83
CA GLN A 446 14.57 12.13 3.13
C GLN A 446 14.99 11.42 1.84
N ASP A 447 16.05 10.62 1.91
CA ASP A 447 16.51 9.79 0.79
C ASP A 447 16.59 8.31 1.21
N PRO A 448 15.43 7.68 1.47
CA PRO A 448 15.40 6.33 2.03
C PRO A 448 15.99 5.29 1.06
N LEU A 449 15.93 5.54 -0.24
CA LEU A 449 16.47 4.62 -1.25
C LEU A 449 18.00 4.59 -1.21
N ARG A 450 18.66 5.76 -1.18
CA ARG A 450 20.13 5.87 -1.04
C ARG A 450 20.63 5.13 0.19
N HIS A 451 19.92 5.28 1.30
CA HIS A 451 20.32 4.74 2.60
C HIS A 451 19.77 3.34 2.88
N ARG A 452 19.12 2.70 1.89
CA ARG A 452 18.57 1.34 2.01
C ARG A 452 17.57 1.19 3.16
N GLN A 453 16.80 2.23 3.41
CA GLN A 453 15.84 2.35 4.52
C GLN A 453 14.43 1.92 4.12
N ILE A 454 14.34 0.78 3.45
CA ILE A 454 13.09 0.12 3.06
C ILE A 454 13.17 -1.36 3.42
N GLU A 455 12.02 -2.02 3.59
CA GLU A 455 12.00 -3.42 4.02
C GLU A 455 12.67 -4.35 3.02
N ALA A 456 12.51 -4.13 1.72
CA ALA A 456 13.23 -4.93 0.71
C ALA A 456 14.75 -4.97 0.96
N ALA A 457 15.35 -3.84 1.32
CA ALA A 457 16.80 -3.76 1.54
C ALA A 457 17.23 -4.24 2.94
N ARG A 458 16.31 -4.27 3.92
CA ARG A 458 16.52 -4.85 5.26
C ARG A 458 16.38 -6.38 5.22
N ALA A 459 15.35 -6.86 4.53
CA ALA A 459 14.95 -8.25 4.42
C ALA A 459 15.82 -9.02 3.42
N ALA A 460 16.23 -8.37 2.32
CA ALA A 460 17.04 -8.98 1.29
C ALA A 460 18.51 -8.60 1.41
N CYS A 461 19.35 -9.60 1.12
CA CYS A 461 20.60 -9.39 0.43
C CYS A 461 20.33 -8.69 -0.91
N ALA A 462 20.42 -7.37 -0.92
CA ALA A 462 20.36 -6.59 -2.15
C ALA A 462 21.42 -7.14 -3.13
N PRO A 463 21.02 -7.60 -4.34
CA PRO A 463 22.00 -8.05 -5.32
C PRO A 463 23.04 -6.95 -5.54
N ALA A 464 24.31 -7.33 -5.63
CA ALA A 464 25.38 -6.41 -6.02
C ALA A 464 24.98 -5.78 -7.36
N ARG A 465 24.82 -4.45 -7.39
CA ARG A 465 24.24 -3.76 -8.54
C ARG A 465 25.16 -3.77 -9.75
N ARG A 466 24.51 -3.79 -10.92
CA ARG A 466 25.11 -3.52 -12.23
C ARG A 466 25.63 -2.08 -12.24
N GLY A 467 26.90 -1.92 -12.60
CA GLY A 467 27.50 -0.63 -12.96
C GLY A 467 27.39 -0.35 -14.45
#